data_AF-A0A1A3KH63-F1
#
_entry.id   AF-A0A1A3KH63-F1
#
_cell.length_a   1.000
_cell.length_b   1.000
_cell.length_c   1.000
_cell.angle_alpha   90.00
_cell.angle_beta   90.00
_cell.angle_gamma   90.00
#
_symmetry.space_group_name_H-M   'P 1'
#
loop_
_entity.id
_entity.type
_entity.pdbx_description
1 polymer ?
#
loop_
_entity_poly.entity_id
_entity_poly.type
_entity_poly.pdbx_seq_one_letter_code
_entity_poly.pdbx_strand_id
1 'polypeptide(L)'
;MIDWINGAPPAELAVELLGVFDPENPRSTEVLALSHFSEWMFRGFPERTGLVLRARPVRESILEALQLLEHSELLYVRWIADNEFRWSATRLGVATLATGKAAVRQRIKDRTGL
;
A
#
# COMPACT_ATOMS: atom_id res chain seq x y z
N MET A 1 14.62 3.81 -6.25
CA MET A 1 13.48 3.40 -5.40
C MET A 1 12.64 4.61 -5.01
N ILE A 2 13.18 5.60 -4.29
CA ILE A 2 12.44 6.84 -3.97
C ILE A 2 11.87 7.52 -5.23
N ASP A 3 12.71 7.71 -6.26
CA ASP A 3 12.25 8.32 -7.53
C ASP A 3 11.17 7.50 -8.25
N TRP A 4 11.21 6.17 -8.08
CA TRP A 4 10.17 5.30 -8.63
C TRP A 4 8.88 5.44 -7.83
N ILE A 5 8.92 5.44 -6.49
CA ILE A 5 7.72 5.58 -5.65
C ILE A 5 7.04 6.93 -5.92
N ASN A 6 7.82 7.99 -6.08
CA ASN A 6 7.29 9.34 -6.30
C ASN A 6 6.89 9.63 -7.76
N GLY A 7 7.46 8.90 -8.72
CA GLY A 7 7.19 9.08 -10.14
C GLY A 7 6.26 8.03 -10.77
N ALA A 8 5.98 6.93 -10.07
CA ALA A 8 5.08 5.89 -10.55
C ALA A 8 3.64 6.41 -10.64
N PRO A 9 2.85 5.96 -11.63
CA PRO A 9 1.41 6.20 -11.61
C PRO A 9 0.82 5.71 -10.28
N PRO A 10 -0.06 6.49 -9.62
CA PRO A 10 -0.63 6.12 -8.33
C PRO A 10 -1.29 4.73 -8.32
N ALA A 11 -1.92 4.31 -9.42
CA ALA A 11 -2.51 2.99 -9.57
C ALA A 11 -1.47 1.85 -9.56
N GLU A 12 -0.30 2.05 -10.16
CA GLU A 12 0.79 1.06 -10.13
C GLU A 12 1.37 0.94 -8.72
N LEU A 13 1.54 2.08 -8.03
CA LEU A 13 1.97 2.08 -6.63
C LEU A 13 0.94 1.39 -5.73
N ALA A 14 -0.35 1.65 -5.93
CA ALA A 14 -1.45 1.01 -5.21
C ALA A 14 -1.44 -0.52 -5.37
N VAL A 15 -1.22 -1.00 -6.60
CA VAL A 15 -1.09 -2.43 -6.89
C VAL A 15 0.09 -3.05 -6.12
N GLU A 16 1.25 -2.38 -6.08
CA GLU A 16 2.39 -2.86 -5.29
C GLU A 16 2.14 -2.84 -3.79
N LEU A 17 1.48 -1.79 -3.28
CA LEU A 17 1.16 -1.65 -1.86
C LEU A 17 0.19 -2.73 -1.38
N LEU A 18 -0.85 -3.05 -2.16
CA LEU A 18 -1.82 -4.08 -1.77
C LEU A 18 -1.15 -5.46 -1.56
N GLY A 19 -0.06 -5.73 -2.26
CA GLY A 19 0.74 -6.95 -2.11
C GLY A 19 1.29 -7.19 -0.70
N VAL A 20 1.31 -6.17 0.17
CA VAL A 20 1.70 -6.36 1.59
C VAL A 20 0.76 -7.34 2.32
N PHE A 21 -0.50 -7.45 1.88
CA PHE A 21 -1.53 -8.33 2.43
C PHE A 21 -1.55 -9.73 1.80
N ASP A 22 -0.62 -10.03 0.90
CA ASP A 22 -0.48 -11.37 0.33
C ASP A 22 -0.23 -12.39 1.47
N PRO A 23 -1.01 -13.48 1.59
CA PRO A 23 -0.79 -14.49 2.63
C PRO A 23 0.58 -15.17 2.54
N GLU A 24 1.22 -15.19 1.37
CA GLU A 24 2.58 -15.72 1.20
C GLU A 24 3.65 -14.76 1.73
N ASN A 25 3.28 -13.51 2.05
CA ASN A 25 4.18 -12.58 2.73
C ASN A 25 4.24 -12.94 4.23
N PRO A 26 5.38 -13.40 4.77
CA PRO A 26 5.50 -13.79 6.18
C PRO A 26 5.38 -12.60 7.14
N ARG A 27 5.42 -11.36 6.63
CA ARG A 27 5.17 -10.12 7.39
C ARG A 27 3.75 -9.60 7.22
N SER A 28 2.88 -10.33 6.53
CA SER A 28 1.48 -9.96 6.36
C SER A 28 0.80 -9.97 7.73
N THR A 29 0.28 -8.80 8.12
CA THR A 29 -0.57 -8.66 9.30
C THR A 29 -1.92 -8.14 8.84
N GLU A 30 -2.96 -8.43 9.61
CA GLU A 30 -4.32 -8.01 9.25
C GLU A 30 -4.51 -6.48 9.30
N VAL A 31 -3.62 -5.75 10.01
CA VAL A 31 -3.75 -4.32 10.27
C VAL A 31 -2.40 -3.64 10.15
N LEU A 32 -2.31 -2.73 9.18
CA LEU A 32 -1.07 -2.04 8.85
C LEU A 32 -1.17 -0.55 9.11
N ALA A 33 -0.09 0.00 9.66
CA ALA A 33 0.13 1.44 9.76
C ALA A 33 0.89 1.95 8.52
N LEU A 34 0.97 3.28 8.35
CA LEU A 34 1.65 3.89 7.20
C LEU A 34 3.14 3.49 7.13
N SER A 35 3.78 3.35 8.29
CA SER A 35 5.15 2.83 8.42
C SER A 35 5.35 1.48 7.74
N HIS A 36 4.40 0.55 7.88
CA HIS A 36 4.49 -0.79 7.30
C HIS A 36 4.44 -0.75 5.77
N PHE A 37 3.62 0.14 5.19
CA PHE A 37 3.59 0.36 3.74
C PHE A 37 4.90 0.95 3.23
N SER A 38 5.50 1.88 3.98
CA SER A 38 6.82 2.42 3.64
C SER A 38 7.89 1.33 3.69
N GLU A 39 7.95 0.56 4.78
CA GLU A 39 8.87 -0.58 4.92
C GLU A 39 8.71 -1.60 3.80
N TRP A 40 7.46 -1.93 3.43
CA TRP A 40 7.15 -2.80 2.32
C TRP A 40 7.73 -2.28 1.01
N MET A 41 7.59 -0.99 0.69
CA MET A 41 8.14 -0.43 -0.54
C MET A 41 9.67 -0.42 -0.58
N PHE A 42 10.32 -0.43 0.59
CA PHE A 42 11.77 -0.54 0.71
C PHE A 42 12.26 -1.96 1.04
N ARG A 43 11.41 -2.99 0.93
CA ARG A 43 11.81 -4.39 1.12
C ARG A 43 12.95 -4.72 0.14
N GLY A 44 14.05 -5.25 0.67
CA GLY A 44 15.27 -5.51 -0.11
C GLY A 44 16.34 -4.40 -0.07
N PHE A 45 16.08 -3.28 0.62
CA PHE A 45 17.10 -2.26 0.89
C PHE A 45 17.54 -2.31 2.37
N PRO A 46 18.86 -2.37 2.66
CA PRO A 46 19.37 -2.49 4.03
C PRO A 46 18.85 -1.34 4.87
N GLU A 47 18.21 -1.61 6.01
CA GLU A 47 17.65 -0.59 6.91
C GLU A 47 18.68 0.53 7.13
N ARG A 48 18.28 1.78 6.84
CA ARG A 48 19.16 2.93 7.04
C ARG A 48 19.07 3.25 8.52
N THR A 49 20.08 2.85 9.27
CA THR A 49 20.28 3.28 10.65
C THR A 49 20.66 4.76 10.64
N GLY A 50 19.69 5.66 10.73
CA GLY A 50 19.91 7.10 10.72
C GLY A 50 18.63 7.91 10.95
N LEU A 51 18.78 9.14 11.45
CA LEU A 51 17.71 10.06 11.86
C LEU A 51 16.74 10.48 10.74
N VAL A 52 17.08 10.25 9.47
CA VAL A 52 16.21 10.54 8.34
C VAL A 52 15.33 9.32 8.05
N LEU A 53 14.19 9.25 8.74
CA LEU A 53 13.14 8.28 8.49
C LEU A 53 12.77 8.29 7.00
N ARG A 54 12.89 7.13 6.34
CA ARG A 54 12.58 6.92 4.90
C ARG A 54 11.19 7.38 4.49
N ALA A 55 10.28 7.50 5.45
CA ALA A 55 8.88 7.79 5.23
C ALA A 55 8.62 9.20 4.67
N ARG A 56 9.37 10.24 5.06
CA ARG A 56 9.03 11.63 4.68
C ARG A 56 8.96 11.88 3.17
N PRO A 57 9.95 11.51 2.34
CA PRO A 57 9.92 11.87 0.92
C PRO A 57 8.94 11.08 0.06
N VAL A 58 8.35 9.99 0.57
CA VAL A 58 7.43 9.11 -0.18
C VAL A 58 6.03 9.06 0.41
N ARG A 59 5.80 9.81 1.49
CA ARG A 59 4.59 9.73 2.31
C ARG A 59 3.35 10.06 1.50
N GLU A 60 3.41 11.14 0.74
CA GLU A 60 2.30 11.67 -0.04
C GLU A 60 1.90 10.67 -1.14
N SER A 61 2.87 10.11 -1.87
CA SER A 61 2.61 9.10 -2.91
C SER A 61 2.01 7.82 -2.33
N ILE A 62 2.48 7.37 -1.15
CA ILE A 62 1.88 6.21 -0.48
C ILE A 62 0.44 6.52 -0.06
N LEU A 63 0.17 7.69 0.51
CA LEU A 63 -1.19 8.06 0.94
C LEU A 63 -2.16 8.16 -0.24
N GLU A 64 -1.73 8.73 -1.36
CA GLU A 64 -2.54 8.79 -2.59
C GLU A 64 -2.86 7.38 -3.11
N ALA A 65 -1.88 6.49 -3.13
CA ALA A 65 -2.09 5.10 -3.55
C ALA A 65 -3.02 4.33 -2.58
N LEU A 66 -2.91 4.55 -1.26
CA LEU A 66 -3.85 4.00 -0.27
C LEU A 66 -5.27 4.52 -0.49
N GLN A 67 -5.43 5.81 -0.78
CA GLN A 67 -6.71 6.42 -1.08
C GLN A 67 -7.37 5.78 -2.33
N LEU A 68 -6.59 5.46 -3.36
CA LEU A 68 -7.10 4.73 -4.53
C LEU A 68 -7.58 3.32 -4.17
N LEU A 69 -6.86 2.60 -3.32
CA LEU A 69 -7.28 1.28 -2.85
C LEU A 69 -8.56 1.34 -2.02
N GLU A 70 -8.72 2.36 -1.18
CA GLU A 70 -9.94 2.60 -0.41
C GLU A 70 -11.13 2.91 -1.34
N HIS A 71 -10.98 3.82 -2.30
CA HIS A 71 -12.03 4.12 -3.28
C HIS A 71 -12.36 2.95 -4.21
N SER A 72 -11.44 2.00 -4.35
CA SER A 72 -11.63 0.76 -5.08
C SER A 72 -12.25 -0.37 -4.24
N GLU A 73 -12.53 -0.09 -2.96
CA GLU A 73 -13.07 -1.02 -1.96
C GLU A 73 -12.14 -2.21 -1.64
N LEU A 74 -10.84 -2.04 -1.90
CA LEU A 74 -9.81 -3.05 -1.68
C LEU A 74 -9.17 -2.93 -0.30
N LEU A 75 -9.11 -1.70 0.24
CA LEU A 75 -8.72 -1.41 1.61
C LEU A 75 -9.84 -0.66 2.35
N TYR A 76 -9.75 -0.65 3.67
CA TYR A 76 -10.53 0.26 4.52
C TYR A 76 -9.69 0.71 5.71
N VAL A 77 -9.91 1.94 6.17
CA VAL A 77 -9.38 2.42 7.45
C VAL A 77 -10.14 1.75 8.59
N ARG A 78 -9.40 1.10 9.49
CA ARG A 78 -9.96 0.40 10.66
C ARG A 78 -10.13 1.34 11.85
N TRP A 79 -9.08 2.07 12.21
CA TRP A 79 -9.08 3.06 13.30
C TRP A 79 -7.86 3.99 13.23
N ILE A 80 -7.89 5.06 14.03
CA ILE A 80 -6.74 5.94 14.30
C ILE A 80 -6.21 5.57 15.68
N ALA A 81 -4.95 5.15 15.77
CA ALA A 81 -4.26 4.85 17.04
C ALA A 81 -2.89 5.52 17.01
N ASP A 82 -2.45 6.10 18.13
CA ASP A 82 -1.15 6.80 18.24
C ASP A 82 -0.94 7.91 17.18
N ASN A 83 -2.02 8.62 16.81
CA ASN A 83 -2.06 9.59 15.72
C ASN A 83 -1.68 9.03 14.33
N GLU A 84 -1.80 7.71 14.14
CA GLU A 84 -1.56 7.03 12.87
C GLU A 84 -2.83 6.31 12.41
N PHE A 85 -3.19 6.49 11.13
CA PHE A 85 -4.24 5.71 10.48
C PHE A 85 -3.79 4.25 10.35
N ARG A 86 -4.73 3.33 10.53
CA ARG A 86 -4.50 1.90 10.31
C ARG A 86 -5.45 1.34 9.28
N TRP A 87 -4.92 0.54 8.37
CA TRP A 87 -5.64 -0.06 7.25
C TRP A 87 -5.67 -1.56 7.33
N SER A 88 -6.74 -2.13 6.80
CA SER A 88 -6.91 -3.56 6.58
C SER A 88 -7.39 -3.79 5.16
N ALA A 89 -6.99 -4.92 4.56
CA ALA A 89 -7.58 -5.35 3.30
C ALA A 89 -9.02 -5.83 3.51
N THR A 90 -9.91 -5.45 2.60
CA THR A 90 -11.25 -6.03 2.57
C THR A 90 -11.16 -7.49 2.10
N ARG A 91 -12.21 -8.27 2.34
CA ARG A 91 -12.30 -9.63 1.76
C ARG A 91 -12.23 -9.60 0.23
N LEU A 92 -12.79 -8.55 -0.38
CA LEU A 92 -12.67 -8.29 -1.81
C LEU A 92 -11.20 -8.01 -2.18
N GLY A 93 -10.52 -7.15 -1.42
CA GLY A 93 -9.10 -6.83 -1.58
C GLY A 93 -8.21 -8.06 -1.67
N VAL A 94 -8.33 -8.95 -0.68
CA VAL A 94 -7.57 -10.21 -0.63
C VAL A 94 -7.92 -11.12 -1.82
N ALA A 95 -9.21 -11.29 -2.14
CA ALA A 95 -9.63 -12.14 -3.26
C ALA A 95 -9.16 -11.60 -4.62
N THR A 96 -9.21 -10.29 -4.82
CA THR A 96 -8.71 -9.63 -6.03
C THR A 96 -7.20 -9.76 -6.14
N LEU A 97 -6.47 -9.57 -5.03
CA LEU A 97 -5.01 -9.77 -4.99
C LEU A 97 -4.63 -11.21 -5.34
N ALA A 98 -5.35 -12.21 -4.83
CA ALA A 98 -5.13 -13.62 -5.14
C ALA A 98 -5.33 -13.97 -6.63
N THR A 99 -6.16 -13.20 -7.35
CA THR A 99 -6.31 -13.30 -8.82
C THR A 99 -5.11 -12.70 -9.55
N GLY A 100 -4.35 -11.82 -8.88
CA GLY A 100 -3.12 -11.22 -9.36
C GLY A 100 -3.21 -9.71 -9.58
N LYS A 101 -2.03 -9.09 -9.75
CA LYS A 101 -1.87 -7.63 -9.91
C LYS A 101 -2.70 -7.03 -11.06
N ALA A 102 -2.93 -7.77 -12.14
CA ALA A 102 -3.76 -7.32 -13.25
C ALA A 102 -5.23 -7.11 -12.84
N ALA A 103 -5.78 -7.97 -12.00
CA ALA A 103 -7.14 -7.84 -11.49
C ALA A 103 -7.27 -6.62 -10.56
N VAL A 104 -6.25 -6.37 -9.73
CA VAL A 104 -6.18 -5.18 -8.87
C VAL A 104 -6.19 -3.91 -9.71
N ARG A 105 -5.35 -3.85 -10.76
CA ARG A 105 -5.29 -2.71 -11.68
C ARG A 105 -6.64 -2.47 -12.38
N GLN A 106 -7.25 -3.53 -12.88
CA GLN A 106 -8.57 -3.42 -13.53
C GLN A 106 -9.62 -2.90 -12.55
N ARG A 107 -9.62 -3.39 -11.31
CA ARG A 107 -10.56 -2.92 -10.28
C ARG A 107 -10.39 -1.44 -9.96
N ILE A 108 -9.15 -0.96 -9.84
CA ILE A 108 -8.87 0.47 -9.64
C ILE A 108 -9.45 1.26 -10.81
N LYS A 109 -9.10 0.87 -12.04
CA LYS A 109 -9.59 1.53 -13.26
C LYS A 109 -11.12 1.60 -13.33
N ASP A 110 -11.81 0.50 -13.02
CA ASP A 110 -13.27 0.43 -13.05
C ASP A 110 -13.94 1.36 -12.02
N ARG A 111 -13.26 1.68 -10.91
CA ARG A 111 -13.81 2.47 -9.81
C ARG A 111 -13.39 3.94 -9.83
N THR A 112 -12.20 4.23 -10.35
CA THR A 112 -11.61 5.58 -10.29
C THR A 112 -11.37 6.19 -11.68
N GLY A 113 -11.42 5.38 -12.75
CA GLY A 113 -11.13 5.83 -14.11
C GLY A 113 -9.63 6.01 -14.42
N LEU A 114 -8.74 5.66 -13.48
CA LEU A 114 -7.28 5.77 -13.60
C LEU A 114 -6.62 4.45 -13.99
#